data_AF-A0A959WHC9-F1
#
_entry.id   AF-A0A959WHC9-F1
#
_cell.length_a   1.000
_cell.length_b   1.000
_cell.length_c   1.000
_cell.angle_alpha   90.00
_cell.angle_beta   90.00
_cell.angle_gamma   90.00
#
_symmetry.space_group_name_H-M   'P 1'
#
loop_
_entity.id
_entity.type
_entity.pdbx_description
1 polymer ?
#
loop_
_entity_poly.entity_id
_entity_poly.type
_entity_poly.pdbx_seq_one_letter_code
_entity_poly.pdbx_strand_id
1 'polypeptide(L)'
;MVAARNILIIAVLAAGVAFLPNGGNVADAALAAISMAFLAGIGWTVYRLTYDFRTSLLALPESRRVVLYASYGLIVLLIAGAPKMFDTGLGTLAWLLLLGSSVVGIWLVISEARSH
;
A
#
# COMPACT_ATOMS: atom_id res chain seq x y z
N MET A 1 -18.64 19.43 23.39
CA MET A 1 -19.92 18.81 22.98
C MET A 1 -19.89 18.19 21.58
N VAL A 2 -19.23 18.80 20.58
CA VAL A 2 -19.17 18.26 19.20
C VAL A 2 -18.47 16.88 19.13
N ALA A 3 -17.34 16.70 19.81
CA ALA A 3 -16.62 15.42 19.82
C ALA A 3 -17.46 14.28 20.41
N ALA A 4 -18.10 14.51 21.56
CA ALA A 4 -18.97 13.52 22.20
C ALA A 4 -20.15 13.12 21.30
N ARG A 5 -20.76 14.10 20.60
CA ARG A 5 -21.82 13.85 19.63
C ARG A 5 -21.34 13.03 18.44
N ASN A 6 -20.17 13.37 17.87
CA ASN A 6 -19.61 12.64 16.73
C ASN A 6 -19.26 11.20 17.12
N ILE A 7 -18.65 11.00 18.29
CA ILE A 7 -18.34 9.68 18.84
C ILE A 7 -19.62 8.86 19.02
N LEU A 8 -20.69 9.46 19.55
CA LEU A 8 -21.96 8.78 19.77
C LEU A 8 -22.64 8.39 18.45
N ILE A 9 -22.59 9.26 17.42
CA ILE A 9 -23.07 8.94 16.07
C ILE A 9 -22.29 7.76 15.47
N ILE A 10 -20.96 7.78 15.58
CA ILE A 10 -20.10 6.69 15.09
C ILE A 10 -20.42 5.39 15.85
N ALA A 11 -20.60 5.45 17.16
CA ALA A 11 -20.91 4.29 17.99
C ALA A 11 -22.28 3.67 17.66
N VAL A 12 -23.30 4.50 17.41
CA VAL A 12 -24.65 4.02 17.02
C VAL A 12 -24.63 3.39 15.63
N LEU A 13 -23.92 4.00 14.67
CA LEU A 13 -23.74 3.41 13.34
C LEU A 13 -22.98 2.08 13.42
N ALA A 14 -21.91 2.03 14.21
CA ALA A 14 -21.13 0.81 14.45
C ALA A 14 -21.97 -0.29 15.11
N ALA A 15 -22.83 0.05 16.08
CA ALA A 15 -23.76 -0.90 16.68
C ALA A 15 -24.77 -1.43 15.64
N GLY A 16 -25.34 -0.56 14.80
CA GLY A 16 -26.21 -0.95 13.71
C GLY A 16 -25.56 -1.96 12.75
N VAL A 17 -24.29 -1.73 12.40
CA VAL A 17 -23.50 -2.68 11.59
C VAL A 17 -23.24 -3.98 12.35
N ALA A 18 -22.89 -3.94 13.64
CA ALA A 18 -22.59 -5.12 14.44
C ALA A 18 -23.80 -6.07 14.64
N PHE A 19 -25.02 -5.52 14.69
CA PHE A 19 -26.25 -6.29 14.90
C PHE A 19 -27.01 -6.61 13.60
N LEU A 20 -26.55 -6.12 12.44
CA LEU A 20 -27.11 -6.53 11.15
C LEU A 20 -26.73 -7.99 10.85
N PRO A 21 -27.67 -8.87 10.45
CA PRO A 21 -27.31 -10.18 9.92
C PRO A 21 -26.41 -9.97 8.69
N ASN A 22 -25.19 -10.53 8.72
CA ASN A 22 -24.07 -10.27 7.79
C ASN A 22 -23.24 -9.00 8.01
N GLY A 23 -23.33 -8.33 9.16
CA GLY A 23 -22.55 -7.13 9.49
C GLY A 23 -21.02 -7.28 9.34
N GLY A 24 -20.48 -8.41 9.79
CA GLY A 24 -19.06 -8.76 9.57
C GLY A 24 -18.70 -8.84 8.09
N ASN A 25 -19.58 -9.42 7.28
CA ASN A 25 -19.38 -9.55 5.84
C ASN A 25 -19.38 -8.19 5.11
N VAL A 26 -20.20 -7.24 5.56
CA VAL A 26 -20.22 -5.87 5.01
C VAL A 26 -18.96 -5.11 5.40
N ALA A 27 -18.50 -5.24 6.64
CA ALA A 27 -17.25 -4.61 7.09
C ALA A 27 -16.03 -5.17 6.35
N ASP A 28 -15.95 -6.49 6.18
CA ASP A 28 -14.89 -7.16 5.43
C ASP A 28 -14.91 -6.78 3.95
N ALA A 29 -16.10 -6.71 3.33
CA ALA A 29 -16.26 -6.26 1.96
C ALA A 29 -15.82 -4.79 1.78
N ALA A 30 -16.17 -3.92 2.73
CA ALA A 30 -15.75 -2.52 2.71
C ALA A 30 -14.22 -2.39 2.86
N LEU A 31 -13.62 -3.12 3.79
CA LEU A 31 -12.16 -3.17 3.97
C LEU A 31 -11.45 -3.71 2.74
N ALA A 32 -11.98 -4.77 2.12
CA ALA A 32 -11.44 -5.33 0.88
C ALA A 32 -11.54 -4.32 -0.27
N ALA A 33 -12.68 -3.63 -0.42
CA ALA A 33 -12.87 -2.61 -1.44
C ALA A 33 -11.90 -1.43 -1.26
N ILE A 34 -11.74 -0.94 -0.03
CA ILE A 34 -10.77 0.13 0.28
C ILE A 34 -9.34 -0.34 -0.01
N SER A 35 -8.98 -1.56 0.39
CA SER A 35 -7.65 -2.13 0.14
C SER A 35 -7.38 -2.26 -1.37
N MET A 36 -8.35 -2.74 -2.14
CA MET A 36 -8.24 -2.82 -3.60
C MET A 36 -8.11 -1.44 -4.24
N ALA A 37 -8.90 -0.45 -3.79
CA ALA A 37 -8.80 0.92 -4.28
C ALA A 37 -7.42 1.53 -3.97
N PHE A 38 -6.87 1.25 -2.78
CA PHE A 38 -5.54 1.68 -2.39
C PHE A 38 -4.45 1.04 -3.28
N LEU A 39 -4.51 -0.28 -3.50
CA LEU A 39 -3.60 -0.99 -4.40
C LEU A 39 -3.69 -0.46 -5.85
N ALA A 40 -4.91 -0.21 -6.33
CA ALA A 40 -5.15 0.41 -7.63
C ALA A 40 -4.55 1.83 -7.70
N GLY A 41 -4.66 2.61 -6.62
CA GLY A 41 -4.04 3.93 -6.49
C GLY A 41 -2.51 3.89 -6.57
N ILE A 42 -1.88 2.89 -5.96
CA ILE A 42 -0.43 2.66 -6.09
C ILE A 42 -0.08 2.33 -7.55
N GLY A 43 -0.79 1.39 -8.16
CA GLY A 43 -0.57 1.04 -9.57
C GLY A 43 -0.73 2.24 -10.51
N TRP A 44 -1.76 3.05 -10.29
CA TRP A 44 -1.99 4.29 -11.01
C TRP A 44 -0.86 5.30 -10.81
N THR A 45 -0.37 5.45 -9.57
CA THR A 45 0.74 6.36 -9.26
C THR A 45 2.02 5.95 -9.99
N VAL A 46 2.36 4.66 -9.99
CA VAL A 46 3.50 4.12 -10.73
C VAL A 46 3.34 4.34 -12.23
N TYR A 47 2.15 4.08 -12.78
CA TYR A 47 1.83 4.36 -14.18
C TYR A 47 2.01 5.84 -14.51
N ARG A 48 1.45 6.74 -13.70
CA ARG A 48 1.52 8.20 -13.88
C ARG A 48 2.96 8.68 -13.85
N LEU A 49 3.75 8.25 -12.87
CA LEU A 49 5.17 8.58 -12.75
C LEU A 49 5.96 8.09 -13.97
N THR A 50 5.66 6.87 -14.44
CA THR A 50 6.29 6.30 -15.63
C THR A 50 5.97 7.11 -16.89
N TYR A 51 4.72 7.58 -17.01
CA TYR A 51 4.28 8.39 -18.13
C TYR A 51 4.93 9.77 -18.13
N ASP A 52 4.95 10.45 -16.97
CA ASP A 52 5.50 11.81 -16.83
C ASP A 52 7.03 11.86 -16.96
N PHE A 53 7.73 10.85 -16.43
CA PHE A 53 9.20 10.78 -16.43
C PHE A 53 9.75 9.75 -17.42
N ARG A 54 9.00 9.41 -18.48
CA ARG A 54 9.36 8.35 -19.43
C ARG A 54 10.75 8.55 -20.04
N THR A 55 11.10 9.78 -20.41
CA THR A 55 12.39 10.10 -21.02
C THR A 55 13.54 9.90 -20.03
N SER A 56 13.39 10.38 -18.80
CA SER A 56 14.36 10.18 -17.72
C SER A 56 14.50 8.69 -17.36
N LEU A 57 13.39 7.94 -17.32
CA LEU A 57 13.40 6.50 -17.05
C LEU A 57 14.07 5.70 -18.16
N LEU A 58 13.90 6.07 -19.43
CA LEU A 58 14.56 5.40 -20.55
C LEU A 58 16.06 5.71 -20.61
N ALA A 59 16.50 6.83 -20.05
CA ALA A 59 17.92 7.15 -19.91
C ALA A 59 18.61 6.33 -18.82
N LEU A 60 17.86 5.74 -17.87
CA LEU A 60 18.42 4.84 -16.87
C LEU A 60 18.85 3.49 -17.48
N PRO A 61 19.96 2.91 -16.98
CA PRO A 61 20.32 1.52 -17.30
C PRO A 61 19.18 0.55 -16.99
N GLU A 62 19.04 -0.49 -17.82
CA GLU A 62 17.98 -1.48 -17.70
C GLU A 62 17.97 -2.17 -16.32
N SER A 63 19.14 -2.44 -15.75
CA SER A 63 19.29 -3.00 -14.39
C SER A 63 18.63 -2.13 -13.32
N ARG A 64 18.78 -0.81 -13.39
CA ARG A 64 18.19 0.14 -12.42
C ARG A 64 16.67 0.24 -12.58
N ARG A 65 16.18 0.20 -13.82
CA ARG A 65 14.74 0.17 -14.10
C ARG A 65 14.08 -1.08 -13.52
N VAL A 66 14.71 -2.24 -13.68
CA VAL A 66 14.21 -3.51 -13.13
C VAL A 66 14.12 -3.42 -11.60
N VAL A 67 15.15 -2.89 -10.93
CA VAL A 67 15.12 -2.70 -9.47
C VAL A 67 13.95 -1.80 -9.06
N LEU A 68 13.75 -0.68 -9.74
CA LEU A 68 12.66 0.25 -9.43
C LEU A 68 11.29 -0.43 -9.53
N TYR A 69 11.02 -1.11 -10.66
CA TYR A 69 9.75 -1.81 -10.86
C TYR A 69 9.56 -2.99 -9.89
N ALA A 70 10.63 -3.72 -9.58
CA ALA A 70 10.61 -4.79 -8.60
C ALA A 70 10.30 -4.27 -7.20
N SER A 71 10.87 -3.13 -6.78
CA SER A 71 10.58 -2.52 -5.48
C SER A 71 9.12 -2.10 -5.36
N TYR A 72 8.54 -1.46 -6.37
CA TYR A 72 7.10 -1.12 -6.36
C TYR A 72 6.22 -2.37 -6.35
N GLY A 73 6.54 -3.37 -7.18
CA GLY A 73 5.82 -4.64 -7.19
C GLY A 73 5.88 -5.37 -5.84
N LEU A 74 7.03 -5.34 -5.18
CA LEU A 74 7.22 -5.94 -3.86
C LEU A 74 6.38 -5.23 -2.80
N ILE A 75 6.31 -3.89 -2.81
CA ILE A 75 5.45 -3.12 -1.90
C ILE A 75 3.97 -3.51 -2.08
N VAL A 76 3.51 -3.62 -3.33
CA VAL A 76 2.14 -4.06 -3.65
C VAL A 76 1.87 -5.46 -3.08
N LEU A 77 2.80 -6.39 -3.27
CA LEU A 77 2.69 -7.76 -2.74
C LEU A 77 2.68 -7.78 -1.21
N LEU A 78 3.51 -6.97 -0.56
CA LEU A 78 3.58 -6.85 0.89
C LEU A 78 2.29 -6.29 1.50
N ILE A 79 1.66 -5.32 0.84
CA ILE A 79 0.36 -4.79 1.30
C ILE A 79 -0.72 -5.85 1.16
N ALA A 80 -0.78 -6.55 0.02
CA ALA A 80 -1.76 -7.61 -0.21
C ALA A 80 -1.57 -8.81 0.73
N GLY A 81 -0.33 -9.15 1.06
CA GLY A 81 0.04 -10.25 1.96
C GLY A 81 0.09 -9.87 3.44
N ALA A 82 -0.07 -8.60 3.80
CA ALA A 82 0.11 -8.09 5.17
C ALA A 82 -0.69 -8.87 6.23
N PRO A 83 -1.97 -9.21 6.03
CA PRO A 83 -2.73 -9.97 7.04
C PRO A 83 -2.06 -11.29 7.41
N LYS A 84 -1.61 -12.06 6.41
CA LYS A 84 -0.96 -13.36 6.62
C LYS A 84 0.44 -13.23 7.22
N MET A 85 1.16 -12.16 6.89
CA MET A 85 2.51 -11.95 7.43
C MET A 85 2.47 -11.52 8.90
N PHE A 86 1.45 -10.77 9.30
CA PHE A 86 1.29 -10.31 10.69
C PHE A 86 0.72 -11.37 11.64
N ASP A 87 0.18 -12.49 11.12
CA ASP A 87 -0.22 -13.64 11.95
C ASP A 87 0.96 -14.29 12.70
N THR A 88 2.20 -14.06 12.25
CA THR A 88 3.39 -14.61 12.88
C THR A 88 4.47 -13.56 13.14
N GLY A 89 5.24 -13.75 14.23
CA GLY A 89 6.36 -12.86 14.53
C GLY A 89 7.44 -12.86 13.44
N LEU A 90 7.76 -14.02 12.88
CA LEU A 90 8.70 -14.15 11.76
C LEU A 90 8.18 -13.48 10.48
N GLY A 91 6.90 -13.65 10.16
CA GLY A 91 6.29 -12.99 9.01
C GLY A 91 6.34 -11.47 9.14
N THR A 92 6.11 -10.94 10.34
CA THR A 92 6.21 -9.49 10.61
C THR A 92 7.64 -8.97 10.40
N LEU A 93 8.65 -9.70 10.88
CA LEU A 93 10.05 -9.34 10.66
C LEU A 93 10.44 -9.39 9.18
N ALA A 94 10.02 -10.42 8.46
CA ALA A 94 10.24 -10.54 7.02
C ALA A 94 9.55 -9.40 6.26
N TRP A 95 8.32 -9.04 6.65
CA TRP A 95 7.59 -7.92 6.07
C TRP A 95 8.33 -6.59 6.24
N LEU A 96 8.84 -6.30 7.45
CA LEU A 96 9.62 -5.09 7.71
C LEU A 96 10.91 -5.04 6.90
N LEU A 97 11.64 -6.15 6.82
CA LEU A 97 12.87 -6.24 6.02
C LEU A 97 12.62 -6.03 4.53
N LEU A 98 11.59 -6.66 3.98
CA LEU A 98 11.22 -6.54 2.58
C LEU A 98 10.69 -5.15 2.24
N LEU A 99 9.94 -4.53 3.15
CA LEU A 99 9.49 -3.15 2.97
C LEU A 99 10.69 -2.19 3.00
N GLY A 100 11.58 -2.35 3.98
CA GLY A 100 12.79 -1.55 4.10
C GLY A 100 13.69 -1.66 2.86
N SER A 101 13.91 -2.88 2.36
CA SER A 101 14.72 -3.09 1.15
C SER A 101 14.07 -2.49 -0.10
N SER A 102 12.73 -2.53 -0.21
CA SER A 102 12.01 -1.88 -1.30
C SER A 102 12.17 -0.37 -1.28
N VAL A 103 12.03 0.26 -0.11
CA VAL A 103 12.21 1.71 0.05
C VAL A 103 13.65 2.12 -0.24
N VAL A 104 14.64 1.37 0.24
CA VAL A 104 16.06 1.60 -0.05
C VAL A 104 16.34 1.46 -1.55
N GLY A 105 15.79 0.44 -2.21
CA GLY A 105 15.92 0.25 -3.65
C GLY A 105 15.41 1.44 -4.46
N ILE A 106 14.23 1.95 -4.11
CA ILE A 106 13.66 3.16 -4.73
C ILE A 106 14.55 4.38 -4.46
N TRP A 107 14.99 4.57 -3.21
CA TRP A 107 15.81 5.72 -2.82
C TRP A 107 17.14 5.73 -3.57
N LEU A 108 17.82 4.59 -3.68
CA LEU A 108 19.09 4.46 -4.41
C LEU A 108 18.95 4.86 -5.88
N VAL A 109 17.91 4.36 -6.55
CA VAL A 109 17.64 4.68 -7.96
C VAL A 109 17.34 6.18 -8.13
N ILE A 110 16.55 6.77 -7.24
CA ILE A 110 16.24 8.21 -7.30
C ILE A 110 17.46 9.06 -7.00
N SER A 111 18.31 8.68 -6.03
CA SER A 111 19.52 9.44 -5.70
C SER A 111 20.51 9.47 -6.86
N GLU A 112 20.67 8.36 -7.56
CA GLU A 112 21.56 8.26 -8.71
C GLU A 112 21.03 9.05 -9.92
N ALA A 113 19.71 9.05 -10.12
CA ALA A 113 19.07 9.86 -11.14
C ALA A 113 19.20 11.38 -10.89
N ARG A 114 19.44 11.81 -9.64
CA ARG A 114 19.65 13.23 -9.28
C ARG A 114 21.12 13.66 -9.35
N SER A 115 22.06 12.73 -9.35
CA SER A 115 23.49 13.03 -9.44
C SER A 115 24.01 13.22 -10.86
N HIS A 116 23.16 13.00 -11.86
CA HIS A 116 23.43 13.25 -13.28
C HIS A 116 22.57 14.41 -13.78
#